data_AF-A0A2J4R246-F1
#
_entry.id   AF-A0A2J4R246-F1
#
_cell.length_a   1.000
_cell.length_b   1.000
_cell.length_c   1.000
_cell.angle_alpha   90.00
_cell.angle_beta   90.00
_cell.angle_gamma   90.00
#
_symmetry.space_group_name_H-M   'P 1'
#
loop_
_entity.id
_entity.type
_entity.pdbx_description
1 polymer ?
#
loop_
_entity_poly.entity_id
_entity_poly.type
_entity_poly.pdbx_seq_one_letter_code
_entity_poly.pdbx_strand_id
1 'polypeptide(L)'
;IWGHSYGGLFIIDAWLESSRFRIYFSASPSLGRGNASLLARMAEAKADAFNRKSLYLMEGAVATQRASSAGAEEIRGNVLQTVSLLKKNGVAVNWWPYPGLSHGEMFSASLQSALLAMSGYPQGTGK
;
A
#
# COMPACT_ATOMS: atom_id res chain seq x y z
N ILE A 1 11.01 3.90 4.30
CA ILE A 1 11.44 3.44 2.96
C ILE A 1 10.26 3.47 2.00
N TRP A 2 10.51 3.75 0.73
CA TRP A 2 9.47 3.93 -0.29
C TRP A 2 9.80 3.12 -1.55
N GLY A 3 8.77 2.66 -2.26
CA GLY A 3 8.90 1.96 -3.53
C GLY A 3 7.61 2.01 -4.34
N HIS A 4 7.75 2.04 -5.67
CA HIS A 4 6.64 2.14 -6.63
C HIS A 4 6.57 0.90 -7.54
N SER A 5 5.35 0.49 -7.90
CA SER A 5 5.09 -0.67 -8.78
C SER A 5 5.70 -1.96 -8.21
N TYR A 6 6.69 -2.55 -8.89
CA TYR A 6 7.44 -3.71 -8.36
C TYR A 6 8.24 -3.34 -7.11
N GLY A 7 8.73 -2.10 -7.02
CA GLY A 7 9.29 -1.57 -5.78
C GLY A 7 8.28 -1.57 -4.64
N GLY A 8 6.99 -1.37 -4.92
CA GLY A 8 5.92 -1.48 -3.92
C GLY A 8 5.78 -2.90 -3.37
N LEU A 9 5.88 -3.92 -4.22
CA LEU A 9 5.90 -5.32 -3.79
C LEU A 9 7.10 -5.61 -2.88
N PHE A 10 8.28 -5.09 -3.24
CA PHE A 10 9.47 -5.19 -2.41
C PHE A 10 9.30 -4.52 -1.05
N ILE A 11 8.63 -3.36 -0.98
CA ILE A 11 8.35 -2.69 0.30
C ILE A 11 7.41 -3.53 1.17
N ILE A 12 6.40 -4.18 0.59
CA ILE A 12 5.50 -5.09 1.33
C ILE A 12 6.27 -6.28 1.88
N ASP A 13 7.11 -6.92 1.07
CA ASP A 13 7.94 -8.05 1.53
C ASP A 13 8.94 -7.62 2.62
N ALA A 14 9.59 -6.47 2.44
CA ALA A 14 10.47 -5.90 3.47
C ALA A 14 9.72 -5.55 4.76
N TRP A 15 8.47 -5.09 4.67
CA TRP A 15 7.63 -4.82 5.84
C TRP A 15 7.30 -6.10 6.62
N LEU A 16 7.01 -7.20 5.91
CA LEU A 16 6.79 -8.51 6.51
C LEU A 16 8.05 -9.01 7.24
N GLU A 17 9.19 -9.00 6.55
CA GLU A 17 10.40 -9.73 6.99
C GLU A 17 11.39 -8.89 7.81
N SER A 18 11.44 -7.57 7.63
CA SER A 18 12.50 -6.73 8.21
C SER A 18 12.00 -5.83 9.34
N SER A 19 12.77 -5.71 10.41
CA SER A 19 12.57 -4.72 11.49
C SER A 19 13.51 -3.51 11.39
N ARG A 20 14.29 -3.39 10.29
CA ARG A 20 15.27 -2.31 10.12
C ARG A 20 14.64 -0.94 9.91
N PHE A 21 13.46 -0.90 9.30
CA PHE A 21 12.70 0.34 9.10
C PHE A 21 11.42 0.30 9.93
N ARG A 22 10.94 1.49 10.28
CA ARG A 22 9.68 1.68 11.03
C ARG A 22 8.53 2.11 10.13
N ILE A 23 8.81 2.76 9.01
CA ILE A 23 7.80 3.35 8.14
C ILE A 23 8.04 2.89 6.70
N TYR A 24 7.02 2.28 6.10
CA TYR A 24 7.04 1.63 4.79
C TYR A 24 5.96 2.26 3.91
N PHE A 25 6.35 2.78 2.75
CA PHE A 25 5.44 3.37 1.76
C PHE A 25 5.46 2.54 0.47
N SER A 26 4.37 1.84 0.19
CA SER A 26 4.23 0.99 -0.99
C SER A 26 3.23 1.64 -1.95
N ALA A 27 3.75 2.20 -3.04
CA ALA A 27 2.97 2.94 -4.02
C ALA A 27 2.63 2.10 -5.25
N SER A 28 1.33 2.05 -5.58
CA SER A 28 0.73 1.29 -6.69
C SER A 28 1.37 -0.11 -6.85
N PRO A 29 1.40 -0.93 -5.77
CA PRO A 29 2.06 -2.22 -5.82
C PRO A 29 1.39 -3.11 -6.87
N SER A 30 2.18 -3.80 -7.68
CA SER A 30 1.69 -4.61 -8.79
C SER A 30 1.10 -5.95 -8.32
N LEU A 31 0.09 -5.92 -7.45
CA LEU A 31 -0.56 -7.07 -6.78
C LEU A 31 -1.45 -7.95 -7.69
N GLY A 32 -1.12 -8.02 -8.99
CA GLY A 32 -1.81 -8.83 -10.00
C GLY A 32 -1.78 -10.34 -9.73
N ARG A 33 -2.26 -11.12 -10.70
CA ARG A 33 -2.46 -12.59 -10.60
C ARG A 33 -1.24 -13.41 -10.11
N GLY A 34 -0.02 -12.87 -10.14
CA GLY A 34 1.19 -13.53 -9.60
C GLY A 34 1.51 -13.25 -8.12
N ASN A 35 0.82 -12.31 -7.48
CA ASN A 35 1.18 -11.79 -6.15
C ASN A 35 0.09 -12.04 -5.08
N ALA A 36 -0.88 -12.91 -5.37
CA ALA A 36 -1.92 -13.30 -4.41
C ALA A 36 -1.32 -13.92 -3.12
N SER A 37 -0.19 -14.63 -3.24
CA SER A 37 0.55 -15.17 -2.10
C SER A 37 1.09 -14.09 -1.17
N LEU A 38 1.49 -12.93 -1.70
CA LEU A 38 1.96 -11.81 -0.89
C LEU A 38 0.81 -11.19 -0.09
N LEU A 39 -0.36 -11.04 -0.71
CA LEU A 39 -1.56 -10.54 -0.03
C LEU A 39 -2.06 -11.52 1.05
N ALA A 40 -1.96 -12.83 0.81
CA ALA A 40 -2.24 -13.85 1.81
C ALA A 40 -1.29 -13.75 3.01
N ARG A 41 0.03 -13.63 2.78
CA ARG A 41 1.02 -13.40 3.83
C ARG A 41 0.74 -12.13 4.63
N MET A 42 0.29 -11.05 3.97
CA MET A 42 -0.14 -9.84 4.65
C MET A 42 -1.30 -10.11 5.61
N ALA A 43 -2.30 -10.90 5.20
CA ALA A 43 -3.47 -11.19 6.03
C ALA A 43 -3.16 -11.99 7.31
N GLU A 44 -2.03 -12.71 7.32
CA GLU A 44 -1.57 -13.50 8.48
C GLU A 44 -0.82 -12.66 9.54
N ALA A 45 -0.49 -11.40 9.23
CA ALA A 45 0.22 -10.52 10.16
C ALA A 45 -0.60 -10.19 11.42
N LYS A 46 0.03 -10.33 12.60
CA LYS A 46 -0.57 -10.09 13.93
C LYS A 46 0.13 -8.94 14.66
N ALA A 47 -0.62 -8.14 15.43
CA ALA A 47 -0.12 -6.92 16.09
C ALA A 47 1.23 -7.06 16.80
N ASP A 48 1.44 -8.13 17.56
CA ASP A 48 2.63 -8.29 18.41
C ASP A 48 3.94 -8.28 17.61
N ALA A 49 3.91 -8.81 16.38
CA ALA A 49 5.07 -8.84 15.47
C ALA A 49 5.27 -7.51 14.71
N PHE A 50 4.28 -6.60 14.74
CA PHE A 50 4.24 -5.39 13.91
C PHE A 50 4.11 -4.09 14.73
N ASN A 51 4.20 -4.15 16.05
CA ASN A 51 3.99 -3.01 16.97
C ASN A 51 4.90 -1.79 16.75
N ARG A 52 6.00 -1.93 16.00
CA ARG A 52 6.95 -0.85 15.66
C ARG A 52 7.02 -0.52 14.17
N LYS A 53 6.15 -1.13 13.35
CA LYS A 53 6.15 -0.97 11.89
C LYS A 53 4.81 -0.39 11.42
N SER A 54 4.88 0.63 10.58
CA SER A 54 3.73 1.20 9.89
C SER A 54 3.85 1.00 8.39
N LEU A 55 2.79 0.50 7.75
CA LEU A 55 2.68 0.37 6.31
C LEU A 55 1.68 1.38 5.75
N TYR A 56 2.05 2.06 4.68
CA TYR A 56 1.20 2.95 3.91
C TYR A 56 1.07 2.37 2.50
N LEU A 57 -0.12 1.89 2.15
CA LEU A 57 -0.48 1.48 0.80
C LEU A 57 -1.07 2.68 0.07
N MET A 58 -0.44 3.08 -1.02
CA MET A 58 -0.76 4.30 -1.76
C MET A 58 -1.22 3.91 -3.15
N GLU A 59 -2.47 4.14 -3.52
CA GLU A 59 -3.03 3.61 -4.77
C GLU A 59 -3.77 4.66 -5.58
N GLY A 60 -3.46 4.70 -6.89
CA GLY A 60 -4.13 5.57 -7.87
C GLY A 60 -5.46 4.99 -8.35
N ALA A 61 -6.01 5.56 -9.41
CA ALA A 61 -7.18 5.03 -10.10
C ALA A 61 -6.90 3.66 -10.75
N VAL A 62 -7.93 2.81 -10.84
CA VAL A 62 -7.85 1.58 -11.65
C VAL A 62 -7.85 1.99 -13.12
N ALA A 63 -7.00 1.35 -13.92
CA ALA A 63 -7.02 1.54 -15.37
C ALA A 63 -8.40 1.16 -15.94
N THR A 64 -9.03 2.10 -16.63
CA THR A 64 -10.42 1.99 -17.10
C THR A 64 -10.59 1.18 -18.39
N GLN A 65 -9.53 0.59 -18.94
CA GLN A 65 -9.64 -0.26 -20.12
C GLN A 65 -10.38 -1.57 -19.75
N ARG A 66 -11.59 -1.74 -20.29
CA ARG A 66 -12.63 -2.73 -19.90
C ARG A 66 -12.16 -4.17 -19.61
N ALA A 67 -11.15 -4.69 -20.31
CA ALA A 67 -10.65 -6.06 -20.09
C ALA A 67 -9.69 -6.15 -18.89
N SER A 68 -8.99 -5.05 -18.57
CA SER A 68 -8.08 -4.93 -17.43
C SER A 68 -8.76 -4.43 -16.16
N SER A 69 -9.94 -3.79 -16.28
CA SER A 69 -10.62 -3.14 -15.15
C SER A 69 -11.26 -4.13 -14.19
N ALA A 70 -11.91 -5.20 -14.66
CA ALA A 70 -12.59 -6.15 -13.78
C ALA A 70 -11.62 -6.87 -12.82
N GLY A 71 -10.48 -7.35 -13.33
CA GLY A 71 -9.45 -7.97 -12.51
C GLY A 71 -8.76 -6.96 -11.59
N ALA A 72 -8.55 -5.72 -12.05
CA ALA A 72 -7.94 -4.68 -11.23
C ALA A 72 -8.87 -4.22 -10.08
N GLU A 73 -10.19 -4.14 -10.30
CA GLU A 73 -11.17 -3.86 -9.24
C GLU A 73 -11.26 -5.01 -8.23
N GLU A 74 -11.21 -6.26 -8.68
CA GLU A 74 -11.15 -7.42 -7.77
C GLU A 74 -9.90 -7.37 -6.88
N ILE A 75 -8.73 -7.12 -7.47
CA ILE A 75 -7.48 -6.97 -6.73
C ILE A 75 -7.59 -5.85 -5.70
N ARG A 76 -8.10 -4.68 -6.10
CA ARG A 76 -8.33 -3.57 -5.17
C ARG A 76 -9.26 -3.96 -4.03
N GLY A 77 -10.37 -4.64 -4.33
CA GLY A 77 -11.30 -5.14 -3.35
C GLY A 77 -10.60 -6.03 -2.31
N ASN A 78 -9.75 -6.96 -2.78
CA ASN A 78 -8.98 -7.84 -1.91
C ASN A 78 -7.97 -7.06 -1.07
N VAL A 79 -7.27 -6.07 -1.64
CA VAL A 79 -6.33 -5.20 -0.89
C VAL A 79 -7.05 -4.44 0.23
N LEU A 80 -8.20 -3.84 -0.07
CA LEU A 80 -8.99 -3.10 0.92
C LEU A 80 -9.52 -4.01 2.05
N GLN A 81 -9.91 -5.24 1.71
CA GLN A 81 -10.30 -6.26 2.70
C GLN A 81 -9.11 -6.61 3.61
N THR A 82 -7.94 -6.88 3.04
CA THR A 82 -6.72 -7.18 3.80
C THR A 82 -6.31 -6.02 4.71
N VAL A 83 -6.34 -4.77 4.22
CA VAL A 83 -6.08 -3.58 5.05
C VAL A 83 -7.06 -3.51 6.22
N SER A 84 -8.35 -3.76 5.97
CA SER A 84 -9.38 -3.71 7.01
C SER A 84 -9.16 -4.79 8.07
N LEU A 85 -8.81 -6.01 7.66
CA LEU A 85 -8.45 -7.10 8.56
C LEU A 85 -7.23 -6.74 9.41
N LEU A 86 -6.19 -6.18 8.81
CA LEU A 86 -4.96 -5.80 9.50
C LEU A 86 -5.19 -4.71 10.55
N LYS A 87 -5.96 -3.68 10.20
CA LYS A 87 -6.37 -2.65 11.15
C LYS A 87 -7.15 -3.25 12.32
N LYS A 88 -8.08 -4.17 12.06
CA LYS A 88 -8.84 -4.88 13.11
C LYS A 88 -7.92 -5.69 14.03
N ASN A 89 -6.86 -6.27 13.47
CA ASN A 89 -5.85 -7.02 14.22
C ASN A 89 -4.83 -6.12 14.94
N GLY A 90 -5.01 -4.80 14.97
CA GLY A 90 -4.11 -3.86 15.65
C GLY A 90 -2.81 -3.60 14.90
N VAL A 91 -2.70 -4.01 13.63
CA VAL A 91 -1.52 -3.75 12.80
C VAL A 91 -1.63 -2.36 12.18
N ALA A 92 -0.57 -1.56 12.28
CA ALA A 92 -0.53 -0.19 11.78
C ALA A 92 -0.41 -0.13 10.25
N VAL A 93 -1.52 -0.39 9.54
CA VAL A 93 -1.62 -0.26 8.09
C VAL A 93 -2.56 0.89 7.73
N ASN A 94 -2.14 1.72 6.78
CA ASN A 94 -2.88 2.87 6.27
C ASN A 94 -3.08 2.73 4.77
N TRP A 95 -4.26 3.14 4.31
CA TRP A 95 -4.62 3.19 2.90
C TRP A 95 -4.77 4.65 2.46
N TRP A 96 -4.01 5.05 1.46
CA TRP A 96 -4.00 6.40 0.90
C TRP A 96 -4.44 6.36 -0.57
N PRO A 97 -5.71 6.72 -0.86
CA PRO A 97 -6.20 6.77 -2.23
C PRO A 97 -5.76 8.07 -2.92
N TYR A 98 -5.43 7.96 -4.22
CA TYR A 98 -5.09 9.07 -5.10
C TYR A 98 -6.06 9.06 -6.29
N PRO A 99 -7.30 9.54 -6.09
CA PRO A 99 -8.33 9.48 -7.12
C PRO A 99 -7.88 10.23 -8.37
N GLY A 100 -8.13 9.62 -9.54
CA GLY A 100 -7.81 10.20 -10.83
C GLY A 100 -6.34 10.07 -11.28
N LEU A 101 -5.42 9.63 -10.41
CA LEU A 101 -4.02 9.43 -10.82
C LEU A 101 -3.83 8.04 -11.44
N SER A 102 -3.22 7.99 -12.62
CA SER A 102 -2.78 6.75 -13.25
C SER A 102 -1.59 6.11 -12.50
N HIS A 103 -1.27 4.86 -12.87
CA HIS A 103 -0.12 4.14 -12.31
C HIS A 103 1.21 4.90 -12.43
N GLY A 104 1.43 5.62 -13.54
CA GLY A 104 2.65 6.41 -13.75
C GLY A 104 2.68 7.69 -12.91
N GLU A 105 1.57 8.43 -12.88
CA GLU A 105 1.45 9.68 -12.10
C GLU A 105 1.63 9.44 -10.60
N MET A 106 1.29 8.24 -10.14
CA MET A 106 1.53 7.81 -8.77
C MET A 106 2.99 7.81 -8.35
N PHE A 107 3.97 7.71 -9.26
CA PHE A 107 5.38 7.73 -8.88
C PHE A 107 5.74 9.02 -8.12
N SER A 108 5.56 10.18 -8.78
CA SER A 108 5.92 11.48 -8.21
C SER A 108 5.00 11.87 -7.04
N ALA A 109 3.67 11.67 -7.20
CA ALA A 109 2.70 12.04 -6.19
C ALA A 109 2.90 11.27 -4.87
N SER A 110 3.17 9.96 -4.96
CA SER A 110 3.41 9.14 -3.78
C SER A 110 4.75 9.46 -3.13
N LEU A 111 5.81 9.68 -3.90
CA LEU A 111 7.11 10.04 -3.33
C LEU A 111 7.04 11.36 -2.56
N GLN A 112 6.41 12.38 -3.13
CA GLN A 112 6.19 13.66 -2.45
C GLN A 112 5.41 13.48 -1.16
N SER A 113 4.32 12.70 -1.19
CA SER A 113 3.50 12.43 -0.01
C SER A 113 4.28 11.68 1.08
N ALA A 114 5.13 10.73 0.70
CA ALA A 114 5.99 10.00 1.62
C ALA A 114 7.03 10.90 2.28
N LEU A 115 7.67 11.80 1.52
CA LEU A 115 8.63 12.77 2.05
C LEU A 115 7.98 13.76 3.03
N LEU A 116 6.78 14.27 2.71
CA LEU A 116 6.01 15.14 3.59
C LEU A 116 5.60 14.44 4.89
N ALA A 117 5.18 13.18 4.80
CA ALA A 117 4.82 12.40 5.98
C ALA A 117 6.04 12.14 6.88
N MET A 118 7.21 11.89 6.29
CA MET A 118 8.46 11.70 7.01
C MET A 118 8.97 12.98 7.67
N SER A 119 8.70 14.16 7.10
CA SER A 119 9.07 15.44 7.71
C SER A 119 8.17 15.83 8.89
N GLY A 120 7.13 15.03 9.20
CA GLY A 120 6.17 15.32 10.25
C GLY A 120 5.09 16.31 9.83
N TYR A 121 4.95 16.59 8.52
CA TYR A 121 3.85 17.41 8.02
C TYR A 121 2.56 16.57 8.05
N PRO A 122 1.54 16.93 8.87
CA PRO A 122 0.27 16.23 8.83
C PRO A 122 -0.35 16.42 7.44
N GLN A 123 -0.73 15.32 6.79
CA GLN A 123 -1.57 15.38 5.60
C GLN A 123 -2.83 16.16 6.00
N GLY A 124 -2.96 17.39 5.49
CA GLY A 124 -4.15 18.20 5.69
C GLY A 124 -5.34 17.36 5.27
N THR A 125 -6.32 17.23 6.16
CA THR A 125 -7.65 16.76 5.79
C THR A 125 -8.16 17.69 4.70
N GLY A 126 -8.03 17.28 3.45
CA GLY A 126 -8.64 17.97 2.32
C GLY A 126 -10.12 18.14 2.62
N LYS A 127 -10.56 19.39 2.64
CA LYS A 127 -11.97 19.78 2.75
C LYS A 127 -12.78 19.21 1.59
#